data_AF-A0A939JVQ6-F1
#
_entry.id   AF-A0A939JVQ6-F1
#
_cell.length_a   1.000
_cell.length_b   1.000
_cell.length_c   1.000
_cell.angle_alpha   90.00
_cell.angle_beta   90.00
_cell.angle_gamma   90.00
#
_symmetry.space_group_name_H-M   'P 1'
#
loop_
_entity.id
_entity.type
_entity.pdbx_description
1 polymer ?
#
loop_
_entity_poly.entity_id
_entity_poly.type
_entity_poly.pdbx_seq_one_letter_code
_entity_poly.pdbx_strand_id
1 'polypeptide(L)' 'MESQAAPRGRLNALQISLLRLFDRGMTDEQILELRRVLVTHYSALLHDEVERVIQEKGYTNDDFERMLNSPS' A
#
# COMPACT_ATOMS: atom_id res chain seq x y z
N MET A 1 23.30 -2.77 6.91
CA MET A 1 22.54 -2.59 5.67
C MET A 1 21.80 -1.27 5.80
N GLU A 2 22.31 -0.21 5.18
CA GLU A 2 21.69 1.13 5.27
C GLU A 2 20.42 1.16 4.42
N SER A 3 19.27 1.36 5.06
CA SER A 3 18.01 1.65 4.39
C SER A 3 18.12 3.04 3.75
N GLN A 4 18.44 3.06 2.46
CA GLN A 4 18.48 4.29 1.68
C GLN A 4 17.03 4.78 1.49
N ALA A 5 16.59 5.68 2.37
CA ALA A 5 15.30 6.35 2.23
C ALA A 5 15.28 7.12 0.91
N ALA A 6 14.28 6.84 0.06
CA ALA A 6 14.17 7.47 -1.25
C ALA A 6 14.12 9.01 -1.11
N PRO A 7 14.82 9.76 -1.97
CA PRO A 7 14.87 11.22 -1.91
C PRO A 7 13.45 11.79 -2.06
N ARG A 8 12.95 12.43 -0.99
CA ARG A 8 11.64 13.09 -0.99
C ARG A 8 11.62 14.17 -2.08
N GLY A 9 10.81 13.94 -3.11
CA GLY A 9 10.57 14.90 -4.19
C GLY A 9 11.08 14.52 -5.59
N ARG A 10 11.82 13.42 -5.76
CA ARG A 10 12.20 12.92 -7.10
C ARG A 10 11.56 11.58 -7.38
N LEU A 11 10.94 11.46 -8.56
CA LEU A 11 10.44 10.19 -9.05
C LEU A 11 11.62 9.25 -9.30
N ASN A 12 11.48 7.99 -8.89
CA ASN A 12 12.47 6.97 -9.18
C ASN A 12 12.36 6.50 -10.66
N ALA A 13 13.35 5.73 -11.11
CA ALA A 13 13.43 5.30 -12.50
C ALA A 13 12.17 4.55 -12.97
N LEU A 14 11.56 3.73 -12.11
CA LEU A 14 10.34 2.99 -12.43
C LEU A 14 9.13 3.93 -12.58
N GLN A 15 8.97 4.89 -11.67
CA GLN A 15 7.90 5.89 -11.72
C GLN A 15 8.01 6.74 -12.99
N ILE A 16 9.22 7.12 -13.40
CA ILE A 16 9.45 7.85 -14.66
C ILE A 16 9.10 6.97 -15.86
N SER A 17 9.48 5.70 -15.85
CA SER A 17 9.13 4.74 -16.92
C SER A 17 7.61 4.52 -17.03
N LEU A 18 6.89 4.47 -15.91
CA LEU A 18 5.42 4.40 -15.90
C LEU A 18 4.80 5.65 -16.53
N LEU A 19 5.29 6.85 -16.20
CA LEU A 19 4.82 8.09 -16.83
C LEU A 19 5.05 8.10 -18.34
N ARG A 20 6.19 7.60 -18.82
CA ARG A 20 6.47 7.49 -20.27
C ARG A 20 5.59 6.45 -20.97
N LEU A 21 5.17 5.41 -20.25
CA LEU A 21 4.20 4.43 -20.75
C LEU A 21 2.83 5.07 -20.98
N PHE A 22 2.43 6.03 -20.11
CA PHE A 22 1.17 6.76 -20.22
C PHE A 22 1.15 7.84 -21.31
N ASP A 23 2.31 8.22 -21.83
CA ASP A 23 2.43 9.11 -23.00
C ASP A 23 1.87 8.45 -24.28
N ARG A 24 1.71 7.12 -24.27
CA ARG A 24 0.93 6.39 -25.26
C ARG A 24 -0.50 6.26 -24.75
N GLY A 25 -1.48 6.60 -25.60
CA GLY A 25 -2.89 6.40 -25.27
C GLY A 25 -3.16 4.95 -24.85
N MET A 26 -3.80 4.78 -23.70
CA MET A 26 -4.26 3.49 -23.19
C MET A 26 -5.77 3.41 -23.33
N THR A 27 -6.29 2.20 -23.58
CA THR A 27 -7.73 1.96 -23.49
C THR A 27 -8.19 1.99 -22.03
N ASP A 28 -9.49 2.22 -21.80
CA ASP A 28 -10.06 2.18 -20.44
C ASP A 28 -9.85 0.82 -19.75
N GLU A 29 -9.82 -0.27 -20.53
CA GLU A 29 -9.53 -1.62 -20.04
C GLU A 29 -8.10 -1.73 -19.50
N GLN A 30 -7.11 -1.24 -20.25
CA GLN A 30 -5.71 -1.22 -19.82
C GLN A 30 -5.50 -0.34 -18.58
N ILE A 31 -6.21 0.78 -18.50
CA ILE A 31 -6.19 1.65 -17.31
C ILE A 31 -6.76 0.91 -16.10
N LEU A 32 -7.85 0.17 -16.28
CA LEU A 32 -8.47 -0.61 -15.21
C LEU A 32 -7.56 -1.74 -14.72
N GLU A 33 -6.91 -2.46 -15.62
CA GLU A 33 -5.93 -3.50 -15.28
C GLU A 33 -4.79 -2.95 -14.43
N LEU A 34 -4.20 -1.83 -14.85
CA LEU A 34 -3.10 -1.21 -14.11
C LEU A 34 -3.55 -0.70 -12.74
N ARG A 35 -4.75 -0.11 -12.65
CA ARG A 35 -5.34 0.30 -11.38
C ARG A 35 -5.48 -0.88 -10.43
N ARG A 36 -5.93 -2.04 -10.92
CA ARG A 36 -6.06 -3.25 -10.08
C ARG A 36 -4.70 -3.68 -9.52
N VAL A 37 -3.66 -3.73 -10.35
CA VAL A 37 -2.30 -4.10 -9.90
C VAL A 37 -1.81 -3.16 -8.79
N LEU A 38 -1.98 -1.85 -8.98
CA LEU A 38 -1.59 -0.85 -7.97
C LEU A 38 -2.39 -1.02 -6.67
N VAL A 39 -3.71 -1.14 -6.76
CA VAL A 39 -4.58 -1.32 -5.59
C VAL A 39 -4.20 -2.59 -4.83
N THR A 40 -4.04 -3.72 -5.52
CA THR A 40 -3.63 -4.98 -4.88
C THR A 40 -2.31 -4.84 -4.14
N HIS A 41 -1.30 -4.20 -4.75
CA HIS A 41 -0.01 -3.99 -4.11
C HIS A 41 -0.11 -3.12 -2.84
N TYR A 42 -0.80 -1.98 -2.93
CA TYR A 42 -0.93 -1.08 -1.78
C TYR A 42 -1.83 -1.65 -0.67
N SER A 43 -2.86 -2.42 -1.02
CA SER A 43 -3.68 -3.14 -0.04
C SER A 43 -2.86 -4.19 0.73
N ALA A 44 -1.96 -4.91 0.07
CA ALA A 44 -1.07 -5.85 0.73
C ALA A 44 -0.11 -5.13 1.70
N LEU A 45 0.53 -4.04 1.26
CA LEU A 45 1.40 -3.24 2.13
C LEU A 45 0.67 -2.69 3.37
N LEU A 46 -0.58 -2.26 3.19
CA LEU A 46 -1.40 -1.79 4.31
C LEU A 46 -1.71 -2.93 5.28
N HIS A 47 -2.07 -4.11 4.78
CA HIS A 47 -2.34 -5.28 5.61
C HIS A 47 -1.11 -5.68 6.42
N ASP A 48 0.06 -5.76 5.78
CA ASP A 48 1.32 -6.12 6.43
C ASP A 48 1.70 -5.11 7.53
N GLU A 49 1.48 -3.82 7.29
CA GLU A 49 1.73 -2.78 8.28
C GLU A 49 0.76 -2.85 9.46
N VAL A 50 -0.51 -3.13 9.20
CA VAL A 50 -1.51 -3.34 10.26
C VAL A 50 -1.13 -4.55 11.11
N GLU A 51 -0.79 -5.68 10.49
CA GLU A 51 -0.34 -6.88 11.20
C GLU A 51 0.90 -6.58 12.05
N ARG A 52 1.89 -5.87 11.50
CA ARG A 52 3.08 -5.44 12.25
C ARG A 52 2.71 -4.63 13.49
N VAL A 53 1.81 -3.66 13.36
CA VAL A 53 1.37 -2.83 14.49
C VAL A 53 0.59 -3.64 15.53
N ILE A 54 -0.23 -4.60 15.11
CA ILE A 54 -0.95 -5.52 16.00
C ILE A 54 0.03 -6.34 16.84
N GLN A 55 1.04 -6.93 16.18
CA GLN A 55 2.09 -7.70 16.84
C GLN A 55 2.95 -6.84 17.79
N GLU A 56 3.34 -5.63 17.36
CA GLU A 56 4.14 -4.71 18.18
C GLU A 56 3.39 -4.18 19.41
N LYS A 57 2.08 -3.95 19.29
CA LYS A 57 1.24 -3.53 20.42
C LYS A 57 0.75 -4.70 21.27
N GLY A 58 1.01 -5.93 20.85
CA GLY A 58 0.61 -7.15 21.55
C GLY A 58 -0.90 -7.29 21.67
N TYR A 59 -1.67 -6.76 20.72
CA TYR A 59 -3.13 -6.87 20.76
C TYR A 59 -3.52 -8.35 20.61
N THR A 60 -4.27 -8.83 21.58
CA THR A 60 -4.85 -10.18 21.58
C THR A 60 -6.23 -10.17 20.95
N ASN A 61 -6.75 -11.34 20.54
CA ASN A 61 -8.14 -11.45 20.09
C ASN A 61 -9.14 -10.89 21.12
N ASP A 62 -8.85 -11.03 22.41
CA ASP A 62 -9.67 -10.48 23.50
C ASP A 62 -9.65 -8.94 23.54
N ASP A 63 -8.56 -8.30 23.09
CA ASP A 63 -8.49 -6.84 22.96
C ASP A 63 -9.36 -6.33 21.82
N PHE A 64 -9.40 -7.05 20.70
CA PHE A 64 -10.29 -6.74 19.58
C PHE A 64 -11.76 -6.92 19.96
N GLU A 65 -12.10 -8.02 20.65
CA GLU A 65 -13.45 -8.27 21.16
C GLU A 65 -13.89 -7.19 22.16
N ARG A 66 -13.00 -6.73 23.06
CA ARG A 66 -13.30 -5.61 23.94
C ARG A 66 -13.52 -4.30 23.18
N MET A 67 -12.74 -4.03 22.14
CA MET A 67 -12.88 -2.80 21.35
C MET A 67 -14.17 -2.79 20.53
N LEU A 68 -14.56 -3.93 19.95
CA LEU A 68 -15.80 -4.08 19.15
C LEU A 68 -17.06 -4.07 20.00
N ASN A 69 -16.99 -4.57 21.23
CA ASN A 69 -18.12 -4.63 22.17
C ASN A 69 -18.14 -3.48 23.19
N SER A 70 -17.21 -2.52 23.09
CA SER A 70 -17.24 -1.31 23.92
C SER A 70 -18.36 -0.38 23.41
N PRO A 71 -19.34 0.00 24.25
CA PRO A 71 -20.35 0.98 23.84
C PRO A 71 -19.69 2.32 23.56
N SER A 72 -20.09 2.95 22.45
CA SER A 72 -19.70 4.32 22.09
C SER A 72 -20.22 5.35 23.08
#